data_AF-A0A1I4SUH3-F1
#
_entry.id   AF-A0A1I4SUH3-F1
#
_cell.length_a   1.000
_cell.length_b   1.000
_cell.length_c   1.000
_cell.angle_alpha   90.00
_cell.angle_beta   90.00
_cell.angle_gamma   90.00
#
_symmetry.space_group_name_H-M   'P 1'
#
loop_
_entity.id
_entity.type
_entity.pdbx_description
1 polymer ?
#
loop_
_entity_poly.entity_id
_entity_poly.type
_entity_poly.pdbx_seq_one_letter_code
_entity_poly.pdbx_strand_id
1 'polypeptide(L)'
;METEGEKDKIIVKNLKYLNDSVLAILLLMPVTLVIIFEALDETGNLQWISIATWIVYLMGLWYVASRIFRLNKTLIEYIDEK
;
A
#
# COMPACT_ATOMS: atom_id res chain seq x y z
N MET A 1 -28.31 -23.96 3.85
CA MET A 1 -26.94 -24.41 3.51
C MET A 1 -26.26 -23.51 2.46
N GLU A 2 -26.82 -22.35 2.12
CA GLU A 2 -26.24 -21.39 1.13
C GLU A 2 -25.27 -20.37 1.77
N THR A 3 -25.23 -20.27 3.10
CA THR A 3 -24.54 -19.17 3.83
C THR A 3 -23.05 -19.38 4.10
N GLU A 4 -22.51 -20.60 3.94
CA GLU A 4 -21.07 -20.87 4.16
C GLU A 4 -20.22 -20.56 2.94
N GLY A 5 -20.68 -20.90 1.73
CA GLY A 5 -19.93 -20.66 0.49
C GLY A 5 -19.74 -19.17 0.14
N GLU A 6 -20.63 -18.30 0.62
CA GLU A 6 -20.54 -16.86 0.40
C GLU A 6 -19.53 -16.20 1.34
N LYS A 7 -19.46 -16.65 2.60
CA LYS A 7 -18.47 -16.19 3.59
C LYS A 7 -17.05 -16.56 3.17
N ASP A 8 -16.83 -17.77 2.66
CA ASP A 8 -15.51 -18.20 2.20
C ASP A 8 -15.01 -17.36 1.02
N LYS A 9 -15.90 -17.02 0.07
CA LYS A 9 -15.54 -16.12 -1.05
C LYS A 9 -15.11 -14.73 -0.57
N ILE A 10 -15.75 -14.21 0.48
CA ILE A 10 -15.43 -12.89 1.04
C ILE A 10 -14.09 -12.93 1.78
N ILE A 11 -13.83 -13.98 2.56
CA ILE A 11 -12.55 -14.17 3.26
C ILE A 11 -11.40 -14.25 2.27
N VAL A 12 -11.55 -15.04 1.19
CA VAL A 12 -10.53 -15.15 0.13
C VAL A 12 -10.30 -13.81 -0.58
N LYS A 13 -11.36 -13.03 -0.82
CA LYS A 13 -11.25 -11.69 -1.42
C LYS A 13 -10.46 -10.74 -0.51
N ASN A 14 -10.74 -10.75 0.80
CA ASN A 14 -10.01 -9.92 1.77
C ASN A 14 -8.54 -10.34 1.92
N LEU A 15 -8.25 -11.64 1.94
CA LEU A 15 -6.88 -12.17 1.94
C LEU A 15 -6.10 -11.74 0.69
N LYS A 16 -6.73 -11.79 -0.49
CA LYS A 16 -6.12 -11.32 -1.73
C LYS A 16 -5.80 -9.82 -1.67
N TYR A 17 -6.73 -9.03 -1.16
CA TYR A 17 -6.54 -7.60 -0.96
C TYR A 17 -5.41 -7.28 0.03
N LEU A 18 -5.34 -8.00 1.15
CA LEU A 18 -4.27 -7.85 2.13
C LEU A 18 -2.90 -8.20 1.51
N ASN A 19 -2.84 -9.31 0.77
CA ASN A 19 -1.63 -9.75 0.07
C ASN A 19 -1.16 -8.73 -0.96
N ASP A 20 -2.07 -8.17 -1.76
CA ASP A 20 -1.75 -7.12 -2.74
C ASP A 20 -1.23 -5.85 -2.04
N SER A 21 -1.80 -5.47 -0.90
CA SER A 21 -1.31 -4.34 -0.09
C SER A 21 0.08 -4.59 0.50
N VAL A 22 0.35 -5.79 1.00
CA VAL A 22 1.69 -6.17 1.48
C VAL A 22 2.71 -6.16 0.34
N LEU A 23 2.32 -6.65 -0.84
CA LEU A 23 3.17 -6.61 -2.04
C LEU A 23 3.52 -5.17 -2.43
N ALA A 24 2.56 -4.25 -2.35
CA ALA A 24 2.79 -2.85 -2.66
C ALA A 24 3.73 -2.17 -1.64
N ILE A 25 3.64 -2.53 -0.34
CA ILE A 25 4.60 -2.07 0.68
C ILE A 25 6.00 -2.65 0.43
N LEU A 26 6.10 -3.93 0.07
CA LEU A 26 7.37 -4.60 -0.29
C LEU A 26 8.05 -3.89 -1.48
N LEU A 27 7.27 -3.45 -2.47
CA LEU A 27 7.77 -2.68 -3.61
C LEU A 27 8.25 -1.27 -3.24
N LEU A 28 7.74 -0.68 -2.15
CA LEU A 28 8.16 0.63 -1.67
C LEU A 28 9.45 0.59 -0.84
N MET A 29 9.79 -0.55 -0.24
CA MET A 29 11.04 -0.70 0.52
C MET A 29 12.32 -0.28 -0.25
N PRO A 30 12.58 -0.74 -1.48
CA PRO A 30 13.77 -0.31 -2.22
C PRO A 30 13.79 1.20 -2.48
N VAL A 31 12.64 1.83 -2.74
CA VAL A 31 12.54 3.28 -2.90
C VAL A 31 12.86 4.00 -1.59
N THR A 32 12.41 3.45 -0.46
CA THR A 32 12.70 3.98 0.88
C THR A 32 14.20 3.93 1.17
N LEU A 33 14.88 2.85 0.77
CA LEU A 33 16.33 2.73 0.91
C LEU A 33 17.08 3.77 0.06
N VAL A 34 16.66 4.00 -1.19
CA VAL A 34 17.26 5.04 -2.05
C VAL A 34 17.14 6.42 -1.39
N ILE A 35 15.97 6.76 -0.84
CA ILE A 35 15.77 8.03 -0.11
C ILE A 35 16.70 8.14 1.10
N ILE A 36 16.88 7.06 1.86
CA ILE A 36 17.79 7.05 3.02
C ILE A 36 19.24 7.27 2.57
N PHE A 37 19.68 6.59 1.50
CA PHE A 37 21.03 6.78 0.96
C PHE A 37 21.25 8.20 0.41
N GLU A 38 20.26 8.77 -0.28
CA GLU A 38 20.30 10.17 -0.73
C GLU A 38 20.35 11.15 0.45
N ALA A 39 19.61 10.90 1.53
CA ALA A 39 19.61 11.77 2.72
C ALA A 39 20.94 11.72 3.50
N LEU A 40 21.70 10.63 3.36
CA LEU A 40 23.04 10.49 3.96
C LEU A 40 24.15 11.06 3.06
N ASP A 41 23.86 11.39 1.80
CA ASP A 41 24.83 11.97 0.87
C ASP A 41 24.91 13.51 1.03
N GLU A 42 25.94 13.97 1.75
CA GLU A 42 26.19 15.40 2.01
C GLU A 42 26.68 16.18 0.78
N THR A 43 27.01 15.52 -0.34
CA THR A 43 27.59 16.19 -1.52
C THR A 43 26.57 16.96 -2.36
N GLY A 44 25.26 16.77 -2.12
CA GLY A 44 24.18 17.51 -2.80
C GLY A 44 24.05 17.23 -4.31
N ASN A 45 24.86 16.33 -4.85
CA ASN A 45 24.94 16.04 -6.29
C ASN A 45 23.67 15.33 -6.81
N LEU A 46 22.90 14.72 -5.90
CA LEU A 46 21.70 13.94 -6.21
C LEU A 46 20.39 14.72 -6.06
N GLN A 47 20.40 16.04 -5.78
CA GLN A 47 19.18 16.81 -5.47
C GLN A 47 18.06 16.67 -6.53
N TRP A 48 18.40 16.68 -7.81
CA TRP A 48 17.41 16.54 -8.89
C TRP A 48 16.83 15.12 -8.98
N ILE A 49 17.67 14.10 -8.78
CA ILE A 49 17.23 12.70 -8.74
C ILE A 49 16.36 12.50 -7.49
N SER A 50 16.73 13.14 -6.38
CA SER A 50 16.00 13.06 -5.12
C SER A 50 14.57 13.54 -5.25
N ILE A 51 14.33 14.67 -5.92
CA ILE A 51 12.96 15.16 -6.16
C ILE A 51 12.13 14.10 -6.91
N ALA A 52 12.70 13.45 -7.92
CA ALA A 52 12.02 12.37 -8.65
C ALA A 52 11.75 11.14 -7.75
N THR A 53 12.74 10.73 -6.94
CA THR A 53 12.62 9.62 -5.98
C THR A 53 11.51 9.88 -4.97
N TRP A 54 11.45 11.09 -4.41
CA TRP A 54 10.41 11.52 -3.48
C TRP A 54 9.01 11.54 -4.10
N ILE A 55 8.86 12.00 -5.35
CA ILE A 55 7.58 11.98 -6.05
C ILE A 55 7.09 10.54 -6.22
N VAL A 56 7.95 9.63 -6.68
CA VAL A 56 7.60 8.20 -6.84
C VAL A 56 7.23 7.58 -5.50
N TYR A 57 7.96 7.90 -4.45
CA TYR A 57 7.68 7.42 -3.10
C TYR A 57 6.33 7.91 -2.56
N LEU A 58 6.05 9.21 -2.67
CA LEU A 58 4.79 9.80 -2.23
C LEU A 58 3.60 9.26 -3.03
N MET A 59 3.75 9.09 -4.35
CA MET A 59 2.72 8.46 -5.18
C MET A 59 2.47 7.00 -4.79
N GLY A 60 3.53 6.25 -4.50
CA GLY A 60 3.44 4.89 -4.02
C GLY A 60 2.74 4.77 -2.67
N LEU A 61 3.11 5.62 -1.71
CA LEU A 61 2.44 5.72 -0.42
C LEU A 61 0.97 6.10 -0.58
N TRP A 62 0.65 7.07 -1.42
CA TRP A 62 -0.73 7.48 -1.70
C TRP A 62 -1.55 6.34 -2.29
N TYR A 63 -0.99 5.59 -3.24
CA TYR A 63 -1.63 4.42 -3.84
C TYR A 63 -1.95 3.36 -2.78
N VAL A 64 -0.97 3.02 -1.93
CA VAL A 64 -1.16 2.06 -0.83
C VAL A 64 -2.20 2.54 0.16
N ALA A 65 -2.11 3.80 0.61
CA ALA A 65 -3.04 4.39 1.56
C ALA A 65 -4.48 4.42 1.02
N SER A 66 -4.66 4.82 -0.24
CA SER A 66 -5.97 4.83 -0.90
C SER A 66 -6.60 3.43 -0.98
N ARG A 67 -5.77 2.40 -1.23
CA ARG A 67 -6.22 1.01 -1.27
C ARG A 67 -6.63 0.51 0.11
N ILE A 68 -5.83 0.79 1.14
CA ILE A 68 -6.16 0.47 2.54
C ILE A 68 -7.45 1.17 2.97
N PHE A 69 -7.63 2.44 2.61
CA PHE A 69 -8.83 3.21 2.96
C PHE A 69 -10.10 2.64 2.31
N ARG A 70 -10.03 2.23 1.03
CA ARG A 70 -11.12 1.51 0.37
C ARG A 70 -11.45 0.19 1.06
N LEU A 71 -10.43 -0.58 1.40
CA LEU A 71 -10.58 -1.83 2.15
C LEU A 71 -11.30 -1.61 3.48
N ASN A 72 -10.87 -0.60 4.23
CA ASN A 72 -11.43 -0.28 5.53
C ASN A 72 -12.89 0.17 5.39
N LYS A 73 -13.21 0.98 4.37
CA LYS A 73 -14.59 1.39 4.07
C LYS A 73 -15.49 0.19 3.75
N THR A 74 -15.03 -0.73 2.89
CA THR A 74 -15.79 -1.96 2.57
C THR A 74 -15.98 -2.84 3.80
N LEU A 75 -14.98 -2.96 4.66
CA LEU A 75 -15.10 -3.72 5.91
C LEU A 75 -16.11 -3.08 6.88
N ILE A 76 -16.11 -1.75 7.00
CA ILE A 76 -17.05 -1.00 7.85
C ILE A 76 -18.49 -1.16 7.33
N GLU A 77 -18.72 -0.98 6.03
CA GLU A 77 -20.06 -1.17 5.42
C GLU A 77 -20.61 -2.58 5.68
N TYR A 78 -19.76 -3.61 5.65
CA TYR A 78 -20.15 -4.98 5.99
C TYR A 78 -20.43 -5.22 7.47
N ILE A 79 -19.79 -4.46 8.37
CA ILE A 79 -20.05 -4.55 9.81
C ILE A 79 -21.37 -3.84 10.15
N ASP A 80 -21.68 -2.73 9.45
CA ASP A 80 -22.90 -1.93 9.64
C ASP A 80 -24.15 -2.58 9.02
N GLU A 81 -24.01 -3.44 8.00
CA GLU A 81 -25.12 -4.24 7.42
C GLU A 81 -25.61 -5.39 8.32
N LYS A 82 -25.13 -5.48 9.57
CA LYS A 82 -25.49 -6.52 10.54
C LYS A 82 -26.21 -5.95 11.76
#